data_AF-A0ABD3XPQ2-F1
#
_entry.id   AF-A0ABD3XPQ2-F1
#
_cell.length_a   1.000
_cell.length_b   1.000
_cell.length_c   1.000
_cell.angle_alpha   90.00
_cell.angle_beta   90.00
_cell.angle_gamma   90.00
#
_symmetry.space_group_name_H-M   'P 1'
#
loop_
_entity.id
_entity.type
_entity.pdbx_description
1 polymer ?
#
loop_
_entity_poly.entity_id
_entity_poly.type
_entity_poly.pdbx_seq_one_letter_code
_entity_poly.pdbx_strand_id
1 'polypeptide(L)'
;TVVILDPSSVSTSAGLTPVMSSSYSEGDIVQPQSSNSIPSTSADVTQVPSLDDTDRFMHIACLLINVGSRVLKRLLLYHTVTPTCTLDQYLANKRIDIDNLRKRRIINKSQMDILFPPGASSNLGDYDISLLSALFTNIVPNISQHELNMIQFLRDKRNEIFAHTKSVTVSSNDYQTFWNDICKTLEALCKQCNDPDFQNEILREIQGIQVSTVQ
;
A
#
# COMPACT_ATOMS: atom_id res chain seq x y z
N THR A 1 -60.78 -1.34 -1.02
CA THR A 1 -60.74 -2.72 -0.50
C THR A 1 -59.41 -2.93 0.17
N VAL A 2 -59.43 -2.96 1.49
CA VAL A 2 -58.28 -3.23 2.37
C VAL A 2 -58.22 -4.74 2.58
N VAL A 3 -57.04 -5.35 2.46
CA VAL A 3 -56.74 -6.62 3.12
C VAL A 3 -55.37 -6.48 3.78
N ILE A 4 -55.41 -6.37 5.10
CA ILE A 4 -54.34 -6.59 6.07
C ILE A 4 -54.57 -7.98 6.67
N LEU A 5 -53.51 -8.55 7.28
CA LEU A 5 -53.43 -9.63 8.29
C LEU A 5 -52.66 -10.86 7.76
N ASP A 6 -51.76 -11.52 8.48
CA ASP A 6 -50.99 -11.32 9.73
C ASP A 6 -50.04 -12.55 9.82
N PRO A 7 -48.85 -12.50 10.46
CA PRO A 7 -47.96 -13.64 10.64
C PRO A 7 -48.20 -14.34 11.99
N SER A 8 -48.18 -15.66 11.99
CA SER A 8 -48.05 -16.53 13.16
C SER A 8 -47.51 -17.87 12.64
N SER A 9 -46.43 -18.43 13.17
CA SER A 9 -46.47 -19.05 14.49
C SER A 9 -45.10 -19.27 15.15
N VAL A 10 -45.16 -19.18 16.47
CA VAL A 10 -44.18 -19.45 17.53
C VAL A 10 -44.07 -20.96 17.81
N SER A 11 -42.90 -21.43 18.27
CA SER A 11 -42.67 -22.25 19.50
C SER A 11 -41.26 -22.89 19.45
N THR A 12 -40.31 -22.53 20.31
CA THR A 12 -40.09 -22.94 21.72
C THR A 12 -39.68 -24.41 21.88
N SER A 13 -38.46 -24.68 22.39
CA SER A 13 -38.21 -25.70 23.43
C SER A 13 -36.73 -25.74 23.85
N ALA A 14 -36.53 -25.89 25.16
CA ALA A 14 -35.29 -25.89 25.94
C ALA A 14 -34.61 -27.27 26.05
N GLY A 15 -33.44 -27.32 26.70
CA GLY A 15 -32.83 -28.54 27.27
C GLY A 15 -31.30 -28.58 27.13
N LEU A 16 -30.51 -28.13 28.12
CA LEU A 16 -29.98 -28.88 29.29
C LEU A 16 -28.68 -29.68 29.06
N THR A 17 -27.58 -29.10 29.58
CA THR A 17 -26.47 -29.65 30.40
C THR A 17 -25.41 -30.63 29.85
N PRO A 18 -24.19 -30.59 30.46
CA PRO A 18 -22.95 -31.21 29.96
C PRO A 18 -22.57 -32.48 30.72
N VAL A 19 -21.65 -33.29 30.19
CA VAL A 19 -20.80 -34.23 30.96
C VAL A 19 -19.74 -34.85 30.05
N MET A 20 -18.47 -34.81 30.49
CA MET A 20 -17.54 -35.95 30.62
C MET A 20 -16.11 -35.45 30.74
N SER A 21 -15.56 -35.68 31.92
CA SER A 21 -14.15 -35.59 32.27
C SER A 21 -13.32 -36.63 31.52
N SER A 22 -12.06 -36.30 31.22
CA SER A 22 -11.01 -37.30 30.99
C SER A 22 -9.78 -36.89 31.79
N SER A 23 -9.46 -37.72 32.78
CA SER A 23 -8.22 -37.73 33.56
C SER A 23 -7.45 -38.98 33.14
N TYR A 24 -6.14 -38.89 32.91
CA TYR A 24 -5.08 -39.93 32.85
C TYR A 24 -3.89 -39.28 32.10
N SER A 25 -2.60 -39.34 32.46
CA SER A 25 -1.84 -40.07 33.47
C SER A 25 -0.44 -39.42 33.66
N GLU A 26 0.22 -39.81 34.76
CA GLU A 26 1.67 -40.09 34.95
C GLU A 26 2.67 -38.94 34.68
N GLY A 27 3.61 -38.58 35.56
CA GLY A 27 4.33 -39.36 36.58
C GLY A 27 5.83 -39.08 36.38
N ASP A 28 6.45 -38.39 37.33
CA ASP A 28 7.88 -38.02 37.41
C ASP A 28 8.84 -39.18 37.15
N ILE A 29 10.01 -38.95 36.52
CA ILE A 29 11.36 -39.32 37.01
C ILE A 29 12.44 -38.48 36.28
N VAL A 30 13.36 -37.93 37.06
CA VAL A 30 14.57 -37.17 36.71
C VAL A 30 15.81 -38.11 36.69
N GLN A 31 16.85 -37.68 35.94
CA GLN A 31 18.31 -37.92 36.09
C GLN A 31 19.07 -38.83 35.07
N PRO A 32 20.41 -38.69 34.89
CA PRO A 32 21.01 -38.31 33.61
C PRO A 32 22.09 -39.29 33.09
N GLN A 33 22.44 -39.21 31.81
CA GLN A 33 23.62 -39.88 31.27
C GLN A 33 24.34 -38.99 30.25
N SER A 34 25.65 -38.90 30.47
CA SER A 34 26.68 -38.15 29.77
C SER A 34 27.16 -38.82 28.48
N SER A 35 27.86 -38.01 27.69
CA SER A 35 28.89 -38.35 26.68
C SER A 35 28.43 -39.04 25.39
N ASN A 36 28.50 -38.29 24.28
CA ASN A 36 29.24 -38.74 23.09
C ASN A 36 29.69 -37.55 22.24
N SER A 37 30.91 -37.70 21.73
CA SER A 37 31.74 -36.68 21.09
C SER A 37 31.67 -36.73 19.55
N ILE A 38 31.89 -35.56 18.92
CA ILE A 38 32.43 -35.31 17.56
C ILE A 38 31.42 -35.47 16.38
N PRO A 39 31.55 -34.81 15.21
CA PRO A 39 32.39 -33.67 14.74
C PRO A 39 31.56 -32.52 14.13
N SER A 40 32.19 -31.39 13.75
CA SER A 40 32.22 -30.90 12.35
C SER A 40 32.67 -29.44 12.28
N THR A 41 33.94 -29.27 11.92
CA THR A 41 34.39 -28.15 11.09
C THR A 41 33.65 -28.24 9.75
N SER A 42 32.68 -27.35 9.47
CA SER A 42 32.28 -26.99 8.10
C SER A 42 31.21 -25.90 8.12
N ALA A 43 31.34 -25.01 7.13
CA ALA A 43 30.48 -23.88 6.80
C ALA A 43 30.59 -22.69 7.77
N ASP A 44 31.59 -21.86 7.48
CA ASP A 44 31.34 -20.43 7.32
C ASP A 44 30.04 -20.26 6.51
N VAL A 45 28.92 -20.19 7.22
CA VAL A 45 27.66 -19.71 6.68
C VAL A 45 27.94 -18.24 6.43
N THR A 46 28.21 -17.88 5.18
CA THR A 46 28.12 -16.50 4.72
C THR A 46 26.68 -16.05 4.96
N GLN A 47 26.42 -15.62 6.19
CA GLN A 47 25.17 -15.03 6.60
C GLN A 47 25.15 -13.68 5.91
N VAL A 48 24.46 -13.63 4.77
CA VAL A 48 24.06 -12.39 4.11
C VAL A 48 23.56 -11.44 5.21
N PRO A 49 24.01 -10.17 5.26
CA PRO A 49 23.55 -9.26 6.30
C PRO A 49 22.03 -9.21 6.26
N SER A 50 21.37 -9.67 7.33
CA SER A 50 19.94 -9.50 7.45
C SER A 50 19.68 -8.00 7.53
N LEU A 51 18.91 -7.48 6.58
CA LEU A 51 18.54 -6.07 6.53
C LEU A 51 17.95 -5.64 7.88
N ASP A 52 18.47 -4.55 8.47
CA ASP A 52 17.90 -4.07 9.73
C ASP A 52 16.48 -3.51 9.51
N ASP A 53 15.75 -3.28 10.61
CA ASP A 53 14.37 -2.81 10.50
C ASP A 53 14.26 -1.40 9.87
N THR A 54 15.31 -0.58 9.99
CA THR A 54 15.37 0.79 9.46
C THR A 54 15.62 0.76 7.96
N ASP A 55 16.51 -0.09 7.49
CA ASP A 55 16.79 -0.28 6.07
C ASP A 55 15.56 -0.86 5.36
N ARG A 56 14.86 -1.82 5.98
CA ARG A 56 13.55 -2.31 5.50
C ARG A 56 12.53 -1.19 5.38
N PHE A 57 12.47 -0.31 6.37
CA PHE A 57 11.62 0.88 6.30
C PHE A 57 12.02 1.76 5.10
N MET A 58 13.32 2.05 4.94
CA MET A 58 13.83 2.89 3.86
C MET A 58 13.53 2.32 2.48
N HIS A 59 13.57 1.00 2.32
CA HIS A 59 13.18 0.31 1.10
C HIS A 59 11.71 0.55 0.75
N ILE A 60 10.80 0.35 1.71
CA ILE A 60 9.37 0.59 1.45
C ILE A 60 9.09 2.08 1.21
N ALA A 61 9.76 2.96 1.97
CA ALA A 61 9.66 4.40 1.80
C ALA A 61 10.11 4.83 0.40
N CYS A 62 11.25 4.33 -0.08
CA CYS A 62 11.76 4.55 -1.42
C CYS A 62 10.77 4.05 -2.48
N LEU A 63 10.25 2.84 -2.30
CA LEU A 63 9.27 2.23 -3.21
C LEU A 63 8.00 3.08 -3.34
N LEU A 64 7.46 3.60 -2.23
CA LEU A 64 6.28 4.45 -2.27
C LEU A 64 6.58 5.86 -2.79
N ILE A 65 7.58 6.54 -2.22
CA ILE A 65 7.85 7.95 -2.53
C ILE A 65 8.36 8.11 -3.95
N ASN A 66 9.34 7.29 -4.36
CA ASN A 66 9.98 7.45 -5.66
C ASN A 66 9.19 6.71 -6.74
N VAL A 67 9.10 5.38 -6.65
CA VAL A 67 8.46 4.54 -7.68
C VAL A 67 6.96 4.81 -7.72
N GLY A 68 6.29 4.78 -6.56
CA GLY A 68 4.85 4.99 -6.46
C GLY A 68 4.39 6.35 -6.99
N SER A 69 5.04 7.44 -6.57
CA SER A 69 4.69 8.76 -7.11
C SER A 69 4.97 8.84 -8.62
N ARG A 70 6.05 8.24 -9.12
CA ARG A 70 6.37 8.27 -10.57
C ARG A 70 5.32 7.51 -11.41
N VAL A 71 4.91 6.32 -10.97
CA VAL A 71 3.83 5.55 -11.61
C VAL A 71 2.52 6.34 -11.63
N LEU A 72 2.13 6.93 -10.50
CA LEU A 72 0.90 7.71 -10.42
C LEU A 72 0.95 9.00 -11.26
N LYS A 73 2.11 9.66 -11.37
CA LYS A 73 2.30 10.81 -12.27
C LYS A 73 2.15 10.41 -13.73
N ARG A 74 2.76 9.29 -14.15
CA ARG A 74 2.63 8.78 -15.52
C ARG A 74 1.18 8.43 -15.84
N LEU A 75 0.49 7.78 -14.91
CA LEU A 75 -0.92 7.44 -15.04
C LEU A 75 -1.79 8.71 -15.12
N LEU A 76 -1.48 9.75 -14.33
CA LEU A 76 -2.22 11.01 -14.36
C LEU A 76 -2.10 11.64 -15.75
N LEU A 77 -0.89 11.70 -16.30
CA LEU A 77 -0.66 12.20 -17.67
C LEU A 77 -1.45 11.39 -18.69
N TYR A 78 -1.46 10.06 -18.57
CA TYR A 78 -2.20 9.17 -19.47
C TYR A 78 -3.71 9.48 -19.50
N HIS A 79 -4.33 9.76 -18.35
CA HIS A 79 -5.77 10.05 -18.29
C HIS A 79 -6.15 11.50 -18.61
N THR A 80 -5.24 12.46 -18.46
CA THR A 80 -5.57 13.89 -18.50
C THR A 80 -5.01 14.63 -19.70
N VAL A 81 -3.87 14.19 -20.23
CA VAL A 81 -3.22 14.86 -21.36
C VAL A 81 -3.72 14.28 -22.67
N THR A 82 -4.14 15.16 -23.56
CA THR A 82 -4.53 14.83 -24.93
C THR A 82 -3.74 15.71 -25.90
N PRO A 83 -3.74 15.43 -27.22
CA PRO A 83 -3.07 16.28 -28.21
C PRO A 83 -3.51 17.75 -28.19
N THR A 84 -4.68 18.06 -27.63
CA THR A 84 -5.25 19.40 -27.58
C THR A 84 -5.31 20.01 -26.17
N CYS A 85 -4.94 19.25 -25.14
CA CYS A 85 -5.08 19.68 -23.75
C CYS A 85 -3.88 19.20 -22.92
N THR A 86 -3.07 20.14 -22.47
CA THR A 86 -1.98 19.90 -21.51
C THR A 86 -2.52 19.70 -20.09
N LEU A 87 -1.69 19.16 -19.19
CA LEU A 87 -2.07 18.99 -17.78
C LEU A 87 -2.42 20.33 -17.11
N ASP A 88 -1.64 21.39 -17.33
CA ASP A 88 -1.91 22.72 -16.77
C ASP A 88 -3.28 23.25 -17.25
N GLN A 89 -3.57 23.12 -18.54
CA GLN A 89 -4.87 23.50 -19.10
C GLN A 89 -6.01 22.66 -18.51
N TYR A 90 -5.79 21.35 -18.36
CA TYR A 90 -6.75 20.44 -17.74
C TYR A 90 -7.05 20.87 -16.28
N LEU A 91 -6.03 21.13 -15.48
CA LEU A 91 -6.17 21.58 -14.09
C LEU A 91 -6.83 22.96 -14.00
N ALA A 92 -6.50 23.89 -14.91
CA ALA A 92 -7.15 25.20 -15.01
C ALA A 92 -8.65 25.08 -15.31
N ASN A 93 -9.03 24.19 -16.24
CA ASN A 93 -10.43 23.91 -16.57
C ASN A 93 -11.19 23.29 -15.38
N LYS A 94 -10.48 22.61 -14.48
CA LYS A 94 -11.01 21.99 -13.26
C LYS A 94 -10.86 22.86 -12.01
N ARG A 95 -10.49 24.12 -12.15
CA ARG A 95 -10.21 25.02 -11.02
C ARG A 95 -11.37 25.13 -10.02
N ILE A 96 -12.61 25.24 -10.49
CA ILE A 96 -13.79 25.34 -9.60
C ILE A 96 -13.96 24.07 -8.77
N ASP A 97 -13.82 22.90 -9.38
CA ASP A 97 -13.91 21.60 -8.71
C ASP A 97 -12.81 21.48 -7.64
N ILE A 98 -11.57 21.86 -7.99
CA ILE A 98 -10.42 21.83 -7.09
C ILE A 98 -10.59 22.82 -5.92
N ASP A 99 -11.12 24.03 -6.15
CA ASP A 99 -11.44 24.98 -5.09
C ASP A 99 -12.52 24.42 -4.13
N ASN A 100 -13.47 23.65 -4.64
CA ASN A 100 -14.47 22.95 -3.80
C ASN A 100 -13.83 21.81 -2.98
N LEU A 101 -12.82 21.11 -3.51
CA LEU A 101 -12.05 20.13 -2.73
C LEU A 101 -11.33 20.78 -1.55
N ARG A 102 -10.78 22.00 -1.73
CA ARG A 102 -10.17 22.76 -0.62
C ARG A 102 -11.20 23.13 0.45
N LYS A 103 -12.38 23.59 0.04
CA LYS A 103 -13.48 23.91 0.98
C LYS A 103 -13.90 22.68 1.80
N ARG A 104 -13.89 21.49 1.17
CA ARG A 104 -14.18 20.19 1.79
C ARG A 104 -13.00 19.60 2.57
N ARG A 105 -11.85 20.28 2.62
CA ARG A 105 -10.60 19.83 3.27
C ARG A 105 -10.04 18.52 2.71
N ILE A 106 -10.34 18.21 1.44
CA ILE A 106 -9.76 17.06 0.73
C ILE A 106 -8.33 17.38 0.30
N ILE A 107 -8.11 18.61 -0.16
CA ILE A 107 -6.78 19.17 -0.40
C ILE A 107 -6.52 20.32 0.56
N ASN A 108 -5.30 20.44 1.04
CA ASN A 108 -4.88 21.51 1.94
C ASN A 108 -4.27 22.70 1.17
N LYS A 109 -3.91 23.77 1.90
CA LYS A 109 -3.30 24.96 1.30
C LYS A 109 -1.97 24.65 0.59
N SER A 110 -1.10 23.85 1.20
CA SER A 110 0.19 23.48 0.60
C SER A 110 0.00 22.75 -0.73
N GLN A 111 -0.95 21.82 -0.80
CA GLN A 111 -1.30 21.11 -2.03
C GLN A 111 -1.91 22.04 -3.08
N MET A 112 -2.74 23.01 -2.67
CA MET A 112 -3.26 24.03 -3.57
C MET A 112 -2.13 24.89 -4.16
N ASP A 113 -1.16 25.28 -3.34
CA ASP A 113 -0.03 26.10 -3.76
C ASP A 113 0.92 25.31 -4.71
N ILE A 114 0.96 23.97 -4.62
CA ILE A 114 1.63 23.08 -5.59
C ILE A 114 0.87 23.03 -6.93
N LEU A 115 -0.47 22.89 -6.89
CA LEU A 115 -1.30 22.82 -8.09
C LEU A 115 -1.36 24.15 -8.86
N PHE A 116 -1.33 25.27 -8.13
CA PHE A 116 -1.47 26.62 -8.70
C PHE A 116 -0.45 27.57 -8.06
N PRO A 117 0.84 27.41 -8.36
CA PRO A 117 1.87 28.27 -7.79
C PRO A 117 1.71 29.72 -8.28
N PRO A 118 1.98 30.74 -7.45
CA PRO A 118 1.84 32.13 -7.85
C PRO A 118 2.82 32.49 -8.97
N GLY A 119 2.29 32.85 -10.14
CA GLY A 119 3.10 33.35 -11.27
C GLY A 119 3.94 32.28 -11.98
N ALA A 120 3.67 30.99 -11.76
CA ALA A 120 4.38 29.88 -12.40
C ALA A 120 3.43 28.76 -12.83
N SER A 121 3.91 27.85 -13.68
CA SER A 121 3.25 26.58 -13.96
C SER A 121 3.47 25.59 -12.82
N SER A 122 2.53 24.66 -12.68
CA SER A 122 2.67 23.55 -11.73
C SER A 122 3.81 22.63 -12.16
N ASN A 123 4.57 22.11 -11.20
CA ASN A 123 5.59 21.11 -11.48
C ASN A 123 5.08 19.74 -11.03
N LEU A 124 4.86 18.84 -12.00
CA LEU A 124 4.42 17.48 -11.72
C LEU A 124 5.40 16.71 -10.81
N GLY A 125 6.67 17.13 -10.78
CA GLY A 125 7.68 16.61 -9.86
C GLY A 125 7.28 16.70 -8.39
N ASP A 126 6.52 17.73 -8.02
CA ASP A 126 6.15 18.03 -6.62
C ASP A 126 4.89 17.29 -6.16
N TYR A 127 4.27 16.50 -7.04
CA TYR A 127 3.01 15.82 -6.74
C TYR A 127 3.30 14.53 -5.97
N ASP A 128 2.90 14.49 -4.71
CA ASP A 128 3.02 13.30 -3.86
C ASP A 128 1.83 12.34 -4.05
N ILE A 129 1.94 11.12 -3.52
CA ILE A 129 0.86 10.13 -3.54
C ILE A 129 -0.44 10.69 -2.96
N SER A 130 -0.38 11.52 -1.91
CA SER A 130 -1.56 12.12 -1.28
C SER A 130 -2.33 12.99 -2.27
N LEU A 131 -1.63 13.90 -2.95
CA LEU A 131 -2.19 14.82 -3.91
C LEU A 131 -2.69 14.07 -5.13
N LEU A 132 -1.89 13.15 -5.68
CA LEU A 132 -2.25 12.33 -6.81
C LEU A 132 -3.54 11.53 -6.54
N SER A 133 -3.61 10.85 -5.38
CA SER A 133 -4.82 10.11 -4.98
C SER A 133 -6.05 11.00 -4.87
N ALA A 134 -5.92 12.23 -4.34
CA ALA A 134 -7.03 13.18 -4.27
C ALA A 134 -7.49 13.62 -5.68
N LEU A 135 -6.56 13.87 -6.60
CA LEU A 135 -6.87 14.21 -7.99
C LEU A 135 -7.58 13.06 -8.71
N PHE A 136 -7.05 11.84 -8.61
CA PHE A 136 -7.67 10.66 -9.22
C PHE A 136 -9.08 10.40 -8.71
N THR A 137 -9.28 10.55 -7.39
CA THR A 137 -10.58 10.27 -6.77
C THR A 137 -11.66 11.30 -7.16
N ASN A 138 -11.27 12.55 -7.40
CA ASN A 138 -12.24 13.64 -7.47
C ASN A 138 -12.29 14.39 -8.80
N ILE A 139 -11.21 14.38 -9.59
CA ILE A 139 -11.05 15.26 -10.76
C ILE A 139 -10.88 14.45 -12.04
N VAL A 140 -10.07 13.38 -12.00
CA VAL A 140 -9.77 12.57 -13.19
C VAL A 140 -11.02 11.78 -13.63
N PRO A 141 -11.49 11.97 -14.88
CA PRO A 141 -12.66 11.26 -15.37
C PRO A 141 -12.32 9.82 -15.76
N ASN A 142 -13.34 8.94 -15.74
CA ASN A 142 -13.28 7.61 -16.34
C ASN A 142 -12.14 6.70 -15.84
N ILE A 143 -11.66 6.93 -14.62
CA ILE A 143 -10.79 5.94 -13.96
C ILE A 143 -11.62 4.73 -13.55
N SER A 144 -11.13 3.53 -13.82
CA SER A 144 -11.85 2.33 -13.39
C SER A 144 -11.86 2.22 -11.87
N GLN A 145 -12.92 1.62 -11.30
CA GLN A 145 -12.97 1.39 -9.85
C GLN A 145 -11.78 0.54 -9.36
N HIS A 146 -11.31 -0.38 -10.21
CA HIS A 146 -10.15 -1.21 -9.91
C HIS A 146 -8.86 -0.37 -9.78
N GLU A 147 -8.60 0.53 -10.73
CA GLU A 147 -7.47 1.48 -10.64
C GLU A 147 -7.59 2.39 -9.43
N LEU A 148 -8.78 2.93 -9.17
CA LEU A 148 -9.00 3.79 -8.02
C LEU A 148 -8.70 3.07 -6.69
N ASN A 149 -9.13 1.82 -6.56
CA ASN A 149 -8.83 0.99 -5.39
C ASN A 149 -7.31 0.77 -5.21
N MET A 150 -6.57 0.53 -6.31
CA MET A 150 -5.11 0.38 -6.27
C MET A 150 -4.41 1.69 -5.86
N ILE A 151 -4.88 2.83 -6.34
CA ILE A 151 -4.33 4.15 -5.97
C ILE A 151 -4.60 4.46 -4.49
N GLN A 152 -5.82 4.16 -4.01
CA GLN A 152 -6.18 4.31 -2.61
C GLN A 152 -5.34 3.37 -1.73
N PHE A 153 -5.11 2.13 -2.16
CA PHE A 153 -4.23 1.19 -1.48
C PHE A 153 -2.82 1.77 -1.28
N LEU A 154 -2.20 2.35 -2.32
CA LEU A 154 -0.87 2.98 -2.19
C LEU A 154 -0.87 4.15 -1.20
N ARG A 155 -1.91 4.99 -1.24
CA ARG A 155 -2.09 6.09 -0.28
C ARG A 155 -2.21 5.56 1.15
N ASP A 156 -2.99 4.52 1.35
CA ASP A 156 -3.25 3.94 2.67
C ASP A 156 -1.99 3.25 3.21
N LYS A 157 -1.22 2.56 2.37
CA LYS A 157 0.10 2.02 2.75
C LYS A 157 1.09 3.11 3.13
N ARG A 158 1.13 4.22 2.38
CA ARG A 158 1.91 5.40 2.79
C ARG A 158 1.44 5.91 4.15
N ASN A 159 0.14 6.09 4.37
CA ASN A 159 -0.37 6.57 5.65
C ASN A 159 -0.04 5.62 6.81
N GLU A 160 -0.19 4.30 6.60
CA GLU A 160 0.15 3.27 7.56
C GLU A 160 1.62 3.39 8.01
N ILE A 161 2.52 3.49 7.04
CA ILE A 161 3.97 3.52 7.29
C ILE A 161 4.42 4.85 7.91
N PHE A 162 3.92 5.98 7.43
CA PHE A 162 4.44 7.30 7.81
C PHE A 162 3.63 8.01 8.91
N ALA A 163 2.33 7.72 9.06
CA ALA A 163 1.48 8.39 10.05
C ALA A 163 1.26 7.57 11.33
N HIS A 164 1.39 6.23 11.26
CA HIS A 164 1.07 5.35 12.39
C HIS A 164 2.29 4.65 13.02
N THR A 165 3.45 4.64 12.37
CA THR A 165 4.66 4.06 12.96
C THR A 165 5.36 5.08 13.84
N LYS A 166 5.29 4.90 15.17
CA LYS A 166 6.05 5.72 16.14
C LYS A 166 7.57 5.52 16.04
N SER A 167 8.01 4.53 15.27
CA SER A 167 9.40 4.13 15.05
C SER A 167 9.64 3.95 13.56
N VAL A 168 10.81 4.34 13.07
CA VAL A 168 11.21 4.25 11.65
C VAL A 168 11.73 2.82 11.38
N THR A 169 10.90 1.82 11.68
CA THR A 169 11.30 0.40 11.71
C THR A 169 10.18 -0.49 11.19
N VAL A 170 10.48 -1.39 10.26
CA VAL A 170 9.53 -2.38 9.72
C VAL A 170 10.06 -3.77 9.99
N SER A 171 9.28 -4.64 10.63
CA SER A 171 9.67 -6.03 10.95
C SER A 171 9.86 -6.88 9.68
N SER A 172 10.59 -8.01 9.77
CA SER A 172 10.92 -8.80 8.57
C SER A 172 9.68 -9.44 7.96
N ASN A 173 8.71 -9.83 8.80
CA ASN A 173 7.46 -10.42 8.36
C ASN A 173 6.58 -9.39 7.63
N ASP A 174 6.52 -8.19 8.17
CA ASP A 174 5.72 -7.11 7.59
C ASP A 174 6.37 -6.58 6.32
N TYR A 175 7.70 -6.47 6.28
CA TYR A 175 8.46 -6.03 5.12
C TYR A 175 8.12 -6.82 3.86
N GLN A 176 8.19 -8.15 3.94
CA GLN A 176 7.94 -9.00 2.77
C GLN A 176 6.49 -8.86 2.27
N THR A 177 5.55 -8.68 3.19
CA THR A 177 4.13 -8.48 2.86
C THR A 177 3.92 -7.12 2.19
N PHE A 178 4.39 -6.03 2.80
CA PHE A 178 4.32 -4.69 2.25
C PHE A 178 5.00 -4.60 0.88
N TRP A 179 6.23 -5.10 0.77
CA TRP A 179 7.00 -5.09 -0.46
C TRP A 179 6.22 -5.75 -1.60
N ASN A 180 5.76 -6.99 -1.39
CA ASN A 180 5.07 -7.74 -2.43
C ASN A 180 3.74 -7.10 -2.85
N ASP A 181 2.94 -6.62 -1.89
CA ASP A 181 1.65 -6.02 -2.20
C ASP A 181 1.81 -4.68 -2.94
N ILE A 182 2.77 -3.86 -2.53
CA ILE A 182 3.08 -2.60 -3.20
C ILE A 182 3.63 -2.88 -4.61
N CYS A 183 4.62 -3.76 -4.77
CA CYS A 183 5.18 -4.11 -6.07
C CYS A 183 4.12 -4.61 -7.06
N LYS A 184 3.28 -5.57 -6.64
CA LYS A 184 2.17 -6.08 -7.47
C LYS A 184 1.21 -4.97 -7.90
N THR A 185 0.88 -4.06 -6.98
CA THR A 185 0.00 -2.92 -7.26
C THR A 185 0.65 -1.94 -8.25
N LEU A 186 1.94 -1.63 -8.07
CA LEU A 186 2.70 -0.76 -8.98
C LEU A 186 2.80 -1.35 -10.38
N GLU A 187 3.10 -2.65 -10.50
CA GLU A 187 3.13 -3.33 -11.79
C GLU A 187 1.77 -3.30 -12.49
N ALA A 188 0.68 -3.53 -11.75
CA ALA A 188 -0.67 -3.52 -12.29
C ALA A 188 -1.10 -2.12 -12.77
N LEU A 189 -0.77 -1.07 -12.03
CA LEU A 189 -1.00 0.33 -12.41
C LEU A 189 -0.12 0.74 -13.60
N CYS A 190 1.14 0.31 -13.63
CA CYS A 190 2.07 0.65 -14.69
C CYS A 190 1.62 0.09 -16.05
N LYS A 191 1.02 -1.11 -16.07
CA LYS A 191 0.44 -1.71 -17.28
C LYS A 191 -0.69 -0.88 -17.87
N GLN A 192 -1.40 -0.08 -17.06
CA GLN A 192 -2.48 0.80 -17.55
C GLN A 192 -1.97 1.95 -18.41
N CYS A 193 -0.70 2.35 -18.24
CA CYS A 193 -0.11 3.45 -19.01
C CYS A 193 0.19 3.09 -20.48
N ASN A 194 0.05 1.81 -20.87
CA ASN A 194 0.33 1.28 -22.21
C ASN A 194 1.69 1.70 -22.80
N ASP A 195 2.71 1.85 -21.95
CA ASP A 195 4.08 2.18 -22.32
C ASP A 195 5.02 1.06 -21.84
N PRO A 196 5.51 0.20 -22.76
CA PRO A 196 6.42 -0.89 -22.42
C PRO A 196 7.78 -0.43 -21.89
N ASP A 197 8.31 0.69 -22.38
CA ASP A 197 9.62 1.20 -21.95
C ASP A 197 9.55 1.70 -20.51
N PHE A 198 8.48 2.42 -20.18
CA PHE A 198 8.20 2.84 -18.81
C PHE A 198 7.99 1.63 -17.89
N GLN A 199 7.24 0.61 -18.32
CA GLN A 199 7.06 -0.62 -17.55
C GLN A 199 8.39 -1.30 -17.24
N ASN A 200 9.28 -1.41 -18.22
CA ASN A 200 10.60 -1.99 -18.03
C ASN A 200 11.48 -1.14 -17.11
N GLU A 201 11.39 0.19 -17.18
CA GLU A 201 12.08 1.09 -16.26
C GLU A 201 11.62 0.87 -14.81
N ILE A 202 10.30 0.83 -14.57
CA ILE A 202 9.73 0.58 -13.24
C ILE A 202 10.19 -0.78 -12.69
N LEU A 203 10.13 -1.84 -13.50
CA LEU A 203 10.57 -3.17 -13.09
C LEU A 203 12.06 -3.20 -12.71
N ARG A 204 12.92 -2.54 -13.51
CA ARG A 204 14.35 -2.43 -13.22
C ARG A 204 14.61 -1.66 -11.93
N GLU A 205 13.86 -0.59 -11.67
CA GLU A 205 14.03 0.19 -10.44
C GLU A 205 13.58 -0.59 -9.21
N ILE A 206 12.44 -1.29 -9.27
CA ILE A 206 11.98 -2.18 -8.19
C ILE A 206 13.05 -3.24 -7.88
N GLN A 207 13.61 -3.87 -8.93
CA GLN A 207 14.69 -4.85 -8.78
C GLN A 207 15.96 -4.20 -8.20
N GLY A 208 16.33 -3.00 -8.65
CA GLY A 208 17.50 -2.26 -8.19
C GLY A 208 17.43 -1.89 -6.72
N ILE A 209 16.26 -1.49 -6.21
CA ILE A 209 16.04 -1.24 -4.78
C ILE A 209 16.26 -2.53 -3.97
N GLN A 210 15.83 -3.68 -4.48
CA GLN A 210 16.01 -4.97 -3.81
C GLN A 210 17.46 -5.50 -3.84
N VAL A 211 18.28 -5.06 -4.80
CA VAL A 211 19.67 -5.51 -4.99
C VAL A 211 20.69 -4.59 -4.32
N SER A 212 20.34 -3.33 -4.05
CA SER A 212 21.19 -2.35 -3.36
C SER A 212 21.55 -2.74 -1.91
N THR A 213 21.07 -3.89 -1.44
CA THR A 213 21.32 -4.52 -0.14
C THR A 213 22.45 -5.56 -0.09
N VAL A 214 23.24 -5.69 -1.15
CA VAL A 214 24.33 -6.70 -1.23
C VAL A 214 25.73 -6.07 -1.28
N GLN A 215 25.87 -4.77 -1.01
CA GLN A 215 27.17 -4.07 -0.98
C GLN A 215 27.38 -3.33 0.34
#